data_AF-A0A0L0CEN3-F1
#
_entry.id   AF-A0A0L0CEN3-F1
#
_cell.length_a   1.000
_cell.length_b   1.000
_cell.length_c   1.000
_cell.angle_alpha   90.00
_cell.angle_beta   90.00
_cell.angle_gamma   90.00
#
_symmetry.space_group_name_H-M   'P 1'
#
loop_
_entity.id
_entity.type
_entity.pdbx_description
1 polymer ?
#
loop_
_entity_poly.entity_id
_entity_poly.type
_entity_poly.pdbx_seq_one_letter_code
_entity_poly.pdbx_strand_id
1 'polypeptide(L)'
;MYKIIFLILCWAALTTFAEKPSWFPDNDIELMKKCENETLSGPGCLRLKFHAYYLCCAKVLNIYNEDTGLNVERLTYSLFESTDCGKPLVQYCFDQHKEIISKGEMISETLKCILEKKNEGEVNC
;
A
#
# COMPACT_ATOMS: atom_id res chain seq x y z
N MET A 1 14.59 10.42 -41.82
CA MET A 1 15.16 9.67 -40.67
C MET A 1 15.00 10.43 -39.36
N TYR A 2 15.33 11.73 -39.29
CA TYR A 2 15.16 12.56 -38.09
C TYR A 2 13.75 12.56 -37.47
N LYS A 3 12.69 12.53 -38.29
CA LYS A 3 11.29 12.44 -37.82
C LYS A 3 10.98 11.15 -37.05
N ILE A 4 11.60 10.03 -37.44
CA ILE A 4 11.38 8.72 -36.80
C ILE A 4 12.13 8.67 -35.46
N ILE A 5 13.35 9.22 -35.43
CA ILE A 5 14.15 9.33 -34.21
C ILE A 5 13.43 10.20 -33.17
N PHE A 6 12.82 11.31 -33.60
CA PHE A 6 12.05 12.18 -32.71
C PHE A 6 10.80 11.49 -32.14
N LEU A 7 10.09 10.69 -32.95
CA LEU A 7 8.94 9.88 -32.49
C LEU A 7 9.35 8.82 -31.46
N ILE A 8 10.48 8.14 -31.68
CA ILE A 8 11.01 7.14 -30.74
C ILE A 8 11.43 7.81 -29.42
N LEU A 9 12.04 9.00 -29.47
CA LEU A 9 12.41 9.76 -28.27
C LEU A 9 11.19 10.27 -27.49
N CYS A 10 10.14 10.73 -28.18
CA CYS A 10 8.88 11.10 -27.53
C CYS A 10 8.18 9.89 -26.88
N TRP A 11 8.17 8.73 -27.55
CA TRP A 11 7.65 7.48 -26.96
C TRP A 11 8.47 7.02 -25.76
N ALA A 12 9.81 7.08 -25.84
CA ALA A 12 10.68 6.72 -24.73
C ALA A 12 10.47 7.65 -23.52
N ALA A 13 10.29 8.96 -23.74
CA ALA A 13 9.98 9.93 -22.68
C ALA A 13 8.61 9.68 -22.02
N LEU A 14 7.61 9.21 -22.78
CA LEU A 14 6.32 8.81 -22.23
C LEU A 14 6.41 7.52 -21.40
N THR A 15 7.32 6.59 -21.75
CA THR A 15 7.51 5.35 -20.99
C THR A 15 8.32 5.50 -19.70
N THR A 16 9.05 6.61 -19.51
CA THR A 16 9.88 6.83 -18.30
C THR A 16 9.09 7.32 -17.08
N PHE A 17 7.85 7.76 -17.27
CA PHE A 17 6.92 7.99 -16.18
C PHE A 17 5.96 6.80 -16.13
N ALA A 18 6.28 5.80 -15.31
CA ALA A 18 5.24 4.89 -14.83
C ALA A 18 4.29 5.74 -13.98
N GLU A 19 3.24 6.28 -14.60
CA GLU A 19 2.25 7.12 -13.92
C GLU A 19 1.65 6.31 -12.77
N LYS A 20 1.67 6.90 -11.56
CA LYS A 20 0.94 6.35 -10.42
C LYS A 20 -0.53 6.15 -10.84
N PRO A 21 -1.19 5.05 -10.40
CA PRO A 21 -2.61 4.89 -10.63
C PRO A 21 -3.38 6.11 -10.15
N SER A 22 -4.44 6.50 -10.86
CA SER A 22 -5.21 7.72 -10.57
C SER A 22 -5.81 7.81 -9.15
N TRP A 23 -5.90 6.68 -8.45
CA TRP A 23 -6.37 6.60 -7.07
C TRP A 23 -5.25 6.79 -6.03
N PHE A 24 -3.98 6.61 -6.41
CA PHE A 24 -2.84 6.69 -5.49
C PHE A 24 -2.42 8.15 -5.36
N PRO A 25 -2.27 8.69 -4.14
CA PRO A 25 -1.97 10.11 -3.97
C PRO A 25 -0.57 10.48 -4.43
N ASP A 26 -0.44 11.67 -5.01
CA ASP A 26 0.85 12.24 -5.41
C ASP A 26 1.72 12.62 -4.21
N ASN A 27 1.08 12.98 -3.08
CA ASN A 27 1.72 13.41 -1.83
C ASN A 27 1.66 12.32 -0.72
N ASP A 28 1.79 11.05 -1.10
CA ASP A 28 1.72 9.89 -0.20
C ASP A 28 2.67 9.99 1.01
N ILE A 29 3.90 10.45 0.80
CA ILE A 29 4.91 10.62 1.88
C ILE A 29 4.44 11.65 2.93
N GLU A 30 3.87 12.76 2.48
CA GLU A 30 3.38 13.82 3.38
C GLU A 30 2.19 13.31 4.21
N LEU A 31 1.27 12.59 3.57
CA LEU A 31 0.10 12.00 4.21
C LEU A 31 0.49 10.95 5.26
N MET A 32 1.47 10.09 4.97
CA MET A 32 1.96 9.11 5.94
C MET A 32 2.63 9.77 7.15
N LYS A 33 3.44 10.81 6.93
CA LYS A 33 4.04 11.60 8.03
C LYS A 33 2.98 12.27 8.90
N LYS A 34 1.90 12.76 8.29
CA LYS A 34 0.76 13.30 9.04
C LYS A 34 0.13 12.24 9.93
N CYS A 35 -0.13 11.05 9.40
CA CYS A 35 -0.64 9.92 10.19
C CYS A 35 0.30 9.55 11.34
N GLU A 36 1.61 9.52 11.11
CA GLU A 36 2.62 9.27 12.15
C GLU A 36 2.51 10.29 13.29
N ASN A 37 2.49 11.58 12.95
CA ASN A 37 2.40 12.66 13.91
C ASN A 37 1.10 12.64 14.72
N GLU A 38 -0.03 12.32 14.08
CA GLU A 38 -1.34 12.31 14.74
C GLU A 38 -1.57 11.09 15.63
N THR A 39 -0.96 9.95 15.32
CA THR A 39 -1.27 8.68 15.98
C THR A 39 -0.17 8.19 16.92
N LEU A 40 1.10 8.43 16.60
CA LEU A 40 2.23 7.93 17.39
C LEU A 40 2.70 8.92 18.46
N SER A 41 2.36 10.21 18.34
CA SER A 41 2.71 11.23 19.33
C SER A 41 1.98 11.05 20.68
N GLY A 42 2.62 11.42 21.79
CA GLY A 42 2.02 11.47 23.13
C GLY A 42 2.08 10.16 23.94
N PRO A 43 1.48 10.11 25.15
CA PRO A 43 1.38 8.89 25.95
C PRO A 43 0.27 7.95 25.42
N GLY A 44 0.45 6.64 25.55
CA GLY A 44 -0.58 5.66 25.19
C GLY A 44 -0.04 4.26 24.93
N CYS A 45 -0.92 3.28 24.80
CA CYS A 45 -0.53 1.90 24.46
C CYS A 45 0.02 1.85 23.03
N LEU A 46 1.27 1.45 22.88
CA LEU A 46 1.97 1.42 21.59
C LEU A 46 1.24 0.57 20.53
N ARG A 47 0.65 -0.56 20.94
CA ARG A 47 -0.13 -1.42 20.03
C ARG A 47 -1.36 -0.69 19.44
N LEU A 48 -2.13 -0.01 20.27
CA LEU A 48 -3.31 0.75 19.82
C LEU A 48 -2.91 1.91 18.91
N LYS A 49 -1.77 2.55 19.19
CA LYS A 49 -1.21 3.61 18.34
C LYS A 49 -0.83 3.08 16.97
N PHE A 50 -0.19 1.92 16.89
CA PHE A 50 0.12 1.30 15.60
C PHE A 50 -1.14 0.92 14.82
N HIS A 51 -2.17 0.38 15.48
CA HIS A 51 -3.45 0.10 14.82
C HIS A 51 -4.07 1.38 14.23
N ALA A 52 -4.03 2.49 14.98
CA ALA A 52 -4.52 3.79 14.50
C ALA A 52 -3.68 4.33 13.35
N TYR A 53 -2.35 4.23 13.45
CA TYR A 53 -1.40 4.62 12.41
C TYR A 53 -1.69 3.89 11.09
N TYR A 54 -1.76 2.56 11.12
CA TYR A 54 -1.98 1.76 9.91
C TYR A 54 -3.35 2.02 9.29
N LEU A 55 -4.39 2.20 10.12
CA LEU A 55 -5.72 2.59 9.60
C LEU A 55 -5.69 3.97 8.94
N CYS A 56 -4.99 4.94 9.55
CA CYS A 56 -4.83 6.27 8.97
C CYS A 56 -4.12 6.19 7.62
N CYS A 57 -2.96 5.52 7.56
CA CYS A 57 -2.20 5.33 6.32
C CYS A 57 -3.05 4.65 5.24
N ALA A 58 -3.78 3.58 5.59
CA ALA A 58 -4.64 2.90 4.63
C ALA A 58 -5.76 3.80 4.10
N LYS A 59 -6.32 4.70 4.92
CA LYS A 59 -7.34 5.67 4.47
C LYS A 59 -6.76 6.73 3.54
N VAL A 60 -5.66 7.38 3.93
CA VAL A 60 -5.07 8.48 3.14
C VAL A 60 -4.46 8.00 1.82
N LEU A 61 -4.01 6.74 1.76
CA LEU A 61 -3.54 6.11 0.52
C LEU A 61 -4.67 5.50 -0.31
N ASN A 62 -5.93 5.70 0.08
CA ASN A 62 -7.11 5.12 -0.57
C ASN A 62 -7.10 3.58 -0.64
N ILE A 63 -6.39 2.90 0.25
CA ILE A 63 -6.31 1.44 0.37
C ILE A 63 -7.50 0.89 1.18
N TYR A 64 -8.00 1.65 2.15
CA TYR A 64 -9.16 1.30 2.96
C TYR A 64 -10.22 2.41 2.92
N ASN A 65 -11.48 2.02 2.83
CA ASN A 65 -12.62 2.90 3.13
C ASN A 65 -13.73 2.09 3.84
N GLU A 66 -14.69 2.78 4.47
CA GLU A 66 -15.71 2.12 5.27
C GLU A 66 -16.74 1.33 4.43
N ASP A 67 -16.94 1.72 3.16
CA ASP A 67 -17.95 1.12 2.29
C ASP A 67 -17.48 -0.21 1.68
N THR A 68 -16.22 -0.28 1.27
CA THR A 68 -15.63 -1.44 0.57
C THR A 68 -14.61 -2.21 1.42
N GLY A 69 -14.24 -1.70 2.59
CA GLY A 69 -13.21 -2.29 3.43
C GLY A 69 -11.80 -2.17 2.82
N LEU A 70 -10.92 -3.12 3.16
CA LEU A 70 -9.55 -3.17 2.67
C LEU A 70 -9.50 -3.63 1.21
N ASN A 71 -8.96 -2.79 0.34
CA ASN A 71 -8.75 -3.12 -1.06
C ASN A 71 -7.39 -3.82 -1.24
N VAL A 72 -7.44 -5.14 -1.46
CA VAL A 72 -6.25 -5.99 -1.64
C VAL A 72 -5.38 -5.51 -2.81
N GLU A 73 -5.96 -5.14 -3.95
CA GLU A 73 -5.18 -4.73 -5.13
C GLU A 73 -4.40 -3.45 -4.88
N ARG A 74 -5.02 -2.48 -4.20
CA ARG A 74 -4.36 -1.22 -3.81
C ARG A 74 -3.28 -1.45 -2.77
N LEU A 75 -3.51 -2.35 -1.81
CA LEU A 75 -2.50 -2.75 -0.84
C LEU A 75 -1.32 -3.43 -1.53
N THR A 76 -1.57 -4.34 -2.48
CA THR A 76 -0.51 -4.97 -3.28
C THR A 76 0.30 -3.93 -4.02
N TYR A 77 -0.34 -3.00 -4.74
CA TYR A 77 0.37 -1.92 -5.43
C TYR A 77 1.23 -1.09 -4.47
N SER A 78 0.71 -0.75 -3.28
CA SER A 78 1.46 0.06 -2.31
C SER A 78 2.71 -0.63 -1.72
N LEU A 79 2.78 -1.96 -1.77
CA LEU A 79 3.88 -2.74 -1.20
C LEU A 79 4.89 -3.21 -2.26
N PHE A 80 4.45 -3.41 -3.49
CA PHE A 80 5.23 -4.03 -4.55
C PHE A 80 5.37 -3.17 -5.81
N GLU A 81 4.75 -1.98 -5.85
CA GLU A 81 4.67 -1.09 -7.03
C GLU A 81 4.12 -1.80 -8.29
N SER A 82 3.42 -2.91 -8.08
CA SER A 82 2.84 -3.79 -9.09
C SER A 82 1.59 -4.44 -8.48
N THR A 83 0.59 -4.71 -9.32
CA THR A 83 -0.64 -5.38 -8.89
C THR A 83 -0.59 -6.90 -9.06
N ASP A 84 0.35 -7.41 -9.87
CA ASP A 84 0.50 -8.84 -10.13
C ASP A 84 1.49 -9.49 -9.16
N CYS A 85 2.58 -8.78 -8.84
CA CYS A 85 3.56 -9.23 -7.87
C CYS A 85 2.97 -9.21 -6.46
N GLY A 86 2.96 -10.35 -5.78
CA GLY A 86 2.57 -10.45 -4.37
C GLY A 86 1.07 -10.45 -4.10
N LYS A 87 0.19 -10.28 -5.10
CA LYS A 87 -1.27 -10.33 -4.92
C LYS A 87 -1.76 -11.62 -4.23
N PRO A 88 -1.27 -12.83 -4.58
CA PRO A 88 -1.66 -14.05 -3.87
C PRO A 88 -1.28 -14.04 -2.39
N LEU A 89 -0.10 -13.49 -2.06
CA LEU A 89 0.34 -13.36 -0.67
C LEU A 89 -0.53 -12.36 0.10
N VAL A 90 -0.77 -11.18 -0.47
CA VAL A 90 -1.60 -10.15 0.18
C VAL A 90 -3.02 -10.68 0.39
N GLN A 91 -3.59 -11.36 -0.61
CA GLN A 91 -4.90 -11.99 -0.51
C GLN A 91 -4.92 -13.06 0.59
N TYR A 92 -3.93 -13.96 0.61
CA TYR A 92 -3.81 -14.99 1.65
C TYR A 92 -3.78 -14.38 3.05
N CYS A 93 -2.92 -13.39 3.29
CA CYS A 93 -2.80 -12.74 4.59
C CYS A 93 -4.06 -11.99 4.99
N PHE A 94 -4.73 -11.32 4.04
CA PHE A 94 -6.01 -10.68 4.31
C PHE A 94 -7.08 -11.72 4.70
N ASP A 95 -7.17 -12.84 4.00
CA ASP A 95 -8.15 -13.89 4.29
C ASP A 95 -7.97 -14.52 5.68
N GLN A 96 -6.75 -14.55 6.23
CA GLN A 96 -6.49 -15.00 7.61
C GLN A 96 -7.02 -14.04 8.68
N HIS A 97 -7.18 -12.76 8.34
CA HIS A 97 -7.41 -11.69 9.32
C HIS A 97 -8.67 -10.85 9.05
N LYS A 98 -9.39 -11.07 7.94
CA LYS A 98 -10.57 -10.28 7.53
C LYS A 98 -11.71 -10.24 8.54
N GLU A 99 -11.82 -11.24 9.40
CA GLU A 99 -12.86 -11.34 10.44
C GLU A 99 -12.52 -10.52 11.72
N ILE A 100 -11.34 -9.91 11.79
CA ILE A 100 -10.97 -9.04 12.92
C ILE A 100 -11.83 -7.78 12.89
N ILE A 101 -12.58 -7.55 13.98
CA ILE A 101 -13.53 -6.44 14.11
C ILE A 101 -12.82 -5.07 14.04
N SER A 102 -11.69 -4.93 14.73
CA SER A 102 -10.89 -3.71 14.73
C SER A 102 -10.19 -3.54 13.39
N LYS A 103 -10.57 -2.51 12.63
CA LYS A 103 -10.05 -2.26 11.27
C LYS A 103 -8.55 -2.02 11.25
N GLY A 104 -8.04 -1.25 12.20
CA GLY A 104 -6.61 -1.00 12.34
C GLY A 104 -5.84 -2.25 12.74
N GLU A 105 -6.42 -3.12 13.58
CA GLU A 105 -5.82 -4.40 13.93
C GLU A 105 -5.80 -5.37 12.74
N MET A 106 -6.91 -5.49 12.01
CA MET A 106 -7.01 -6.30 10.79
C MET A 106 -5.93 -5.91 9.78
N ILE A 107 -5.75 -4.61 9.53
CA ILE A 107 -4.72 -4.11 8.61
C ILE A 107 -3.32 -4.40 9.16
N SER A 108 -3.09 -4.14 10.46
CA SER A 108 -1.81 -4.38 11.12
C SER A 108 -1.38 -5.85 11.06
N GLU A 109 -2.29 -6.79 11.38
CA GLU A 109 -2.00 -8.23 11.33
C GLU A 109 -1.83 -8.71 9.88
N THR A 110 -2.61 -8.18 8.93
CA THR A 110 -2.41 -8.46 7.50
C THR A 110 -1.01 -8.05 7.04
N LEU A 111 -0.56 -6.84 7.38
CA LEU A 111 0.78 -6.34 7.04
C LEU A 111 1.87 -7.18 7.71
N LYS A 112 1.69 -7.54 8.98
CA LYS A 112 2.62 -8.41 9.71
C LYS A 112 2.77 -9.76 9.02
N CYS A 113 1.68 -10.41 8.67
CA CYS A 113 1.68 -11.67 7.92
C CYS A 113 2.48 -11.55 6.60
N ILE A 114 2.27 -10.47 5.84
CA ILE A 114 2.98 -10.23 4.57
C ILE A 114 4.50 -10.11 4.81
N LEU A 115 4.91 -9.37 5.84
CA LEU A 115 6.32 -9.18 6.17
C LEU A 115 6.98 -10.47 6.65
N GLU A 116 6.31 -11.26 7.48
CA GLU A 116 6.78 -12.57 7.94
C GLU A 116 7.01 -13.51 6.75
N LYS A 117 6.03 -13.61 5.86
CA LYS A 117 6.07 -14.46 4.65
C LYS A 117 7.11 -14.01 3.63
N LYS A 118 7.31 -12.71 3.46
CA LYS A 118 8.37 -12.16 2.60
C LYS A 118 9.76 -12.54 3.11
N ASN A 119 9.96 -12.54 4.43
CA ASN A 119 11.24 -12.95 5.04
C ASN A 119 11.51 -14.47 4.93
N GLU A 120 10.45 -15.28 4.79
CA GLU A 120 10.55 -16.73 4.54
C GLU A 120 10.92 -17.07 3.09
N GLY A 121 11.06 -16.07 2.20
CA GLY A 121 11.38 -16.28 0.79
C GLY A 121 10.20 -16.75 -0.07
N GLU A 122 8.98 -16.60 0.42
CA GLU A 122 7.77 -17.04 -0.30
C GLU A 122 7.33 -16.08 -1.42
N VAL A 123 8.07 -14.98 -1.66
CA VAL A 123 7.79 -14.02 -2.74
C VAL A 123 9.02 -13.88 -3.64
N ASN A 124 9.00 -14.55 -4.78
CA ASN A 124 9.90 -14.26 -5.90
C ASN A 124 9.14 -13.45 -6.94
N CYS A 125 9.33 -12.14 -6.86
CA CYS A 125 9.18 -11.21 -7.98
C CYS A 125 10.60 -10.70 -8.28
#